data_AF-A0A1G9AJY1-F1
#
_entry.id   AF-A0A1G9AJY1-F1
#
_cell.length_a   1.000
_cell.length_b   1.000
_cell.length_c   1.000
_cell.angle_alpha   90.00
_cell.angle_beta   90.00
_cell.angle_gamma   90.00
#
_symmetry.space_group_name_H-M   'P 1'
#
loop_
_entity.id
_entity.type
_entity.pdbx_description
1 polymer ?
#
loop_
_entity_poly.entity_id
_entity_poly.type
_entity_poly.pdbx_seq_one_letter_code
_entity_poly.pdbx_strand_id
1 'polypeptide(L)'
;MKYFMYQNSNIPYCMNEGGQLIPLKPLCQILELSYKNQDRKIREDPYFSQVYQPARIVAADGKERQMNCLPLIEVENWLHATSNTNRTEEQKQKKVDFLSWLRSQRISMFRAVNETSQQNTKEAGIYAQLQRNRSRINELRRENTKLQKELEHMRLERYGLHESTKLLSVG
;
A
#
# COMPACT_ATOMS: atom_id res chain seq x y z
N MET A 1 17.61 -0.84 2.64
CA MET A 1 17.95 -1.14 1.23
C MET A 1 16.78 -1.90 0.62
N LYS A 2 16.37 -1.59 -0.62
CA LYS A 2 15.20 -2.20 -1.27
C LYS A 2 15.65 -3.14 -2.40
N TYR A 3 15.28 -4.42 -2.30
CA TYR A 3 15.64 -5.44 -3.28
C TYR A 3 14.54 -6.50 -3.41
N PHE A 4 14.52 -7.16 -4.57
CA PHE A 4 13.80 -8.41 -4.77
C PHE A 4 14.76 -9.60 -4.65
N MET A 5 14.28 -10.70 -4.11
CA MET A 5 15.02 -11.97 -4.08
C MET A 5 14.61 -12.83 -5.26
N TYR A 6 15.57 -13.16 -6.13
CA TYR A 6 15.40 -14.17 -7.18
C TYR A 6 16.47 -15.24 -6.99
N GLN A 7 16.05 -16.45 -6.61
CA GLN A 7 16.96 -17.52 -6.21
C GLN A 7 17.94 -16.98 -5.13
N ASN A 8 19.24 -17.06 -5.37
CA ASN A 8 20.28 -16.57 -4.46
C ASN A 8 20.84 -15.19 -4.88
N SER A 9 20.09 -14.44 -5.71
CA SER A 9 20.50 -13.13 -6.22
C SER A 9 19.60 -12.00 -5.73
N ASN A 10 20.23 -10.90 -5.33
CA ASN A 10 19.55 -9.66 -4.95
C ASN A 10 19.38 -8.77 -6.18
N ILE A 11 18.14 -8.44 -6.53
CA ILE A 11 17.82 -7.48 -7.58
C ILE A 11 17.49 -6.15 -6.89
N PRO A 12 18.43 -5.19 -6.84
CA PRO A 12 18.15 -3.91 -6.20
C PRO A 12 17.14 -3.11 -7.01
N TYR A 13 16.38 -2.26 -6.34
CA TYR A 13 15.50 -1.31 -6.99
C TYR A 13 15.44 0.01 -6.23
N CYS A 14 15.08 1.08 -6.92
CA CYS A 14 14.73 2.35 -6.29
C CYS A 14 13.29 2.74 -6.64
N MET A 15 12.74 3.69 -5.90
CA MET A 15 11.43 4.26 -6.15
C MET A 15 11.61 5.68 -6.68
N ASN A 16 10.84 6.05 -7.70
CA ASN A 16 10.61 7.44 -8.09
C ASN A 16 9.11 7.69 -8.28
N GLU A 17 8.75 8.87 -8.79
CA GLU A 17 7.35 9.23 -9.09
C GLU A 17 6.69 8.27 -10.10
N GLY A 18 7.47 7.72 -11.04
CA GLY A 18 7.03 6.72 -12.02
C GLY A 18 6.98 5.28 -11.51
N GLY A 19 7.30 5.05 -10.22
CA GLY A 19 7.25 3.73 -9.59
C GLY A 19 8.62 3.09 -9.36
N GLN A 20 8.65 1.74 -9.43
CA GLN A 20 9.86 0.96 -9.18
C GLN A 20 10.77 0.97 -10.41
N LEU A 21 12.03 1.37 -10.23
CA LEU A 21 13.07 1.30 -11.26
C LEU A 21 14.05 0.16 -10.96
N ILE A 22 14.28 -0.69 -11.96
CA ILE A 22 15.17 -1.85 -11.89
C ILE A 22 16.39 -1.61 -12.79
N PRO A 23 17.62 -1.68 -12.26
CA PRO A 23 18.82 -1.52 -13.07
C PRO A 23 18.98 -2.68 -14.05
N LEU A 24 19.27 -2.34 -15.31
CA LEU A 24 19.41 -3.33 -16.38
C LEU A 24 20.60 -4.27 -16.17
N LYS A 25 21.71 -3.74 -15.64
CA LYS A 25 22.96 -4.48 -15.52
C LYS A 25 22.83 -5.73 -14.62
N PRO A 26 22.27 -5.66 -13.40
CA PRO A 26 21.97 -6.87 -12.61
C PRO A 26 21.04 -7.86 -13.31
N LEU A 27 20.02 -7.39 -14.03
CA LEU A 27 19.12 -8.27 -14.79
C LEU A 27 19.89 -9.03 -15.88
N CYS A 28 20.74 -8.35 -16.63
CA CYS A 28 21.59 -8.97 -17.62
C CYS A 28 22.57 -9.98 -17.00
N GLN A 29 23.11 -9.72 -15.81
CA GLN A 29 23.98 -10.69 -15.12
C GLN A 29 23.22 -11.97 -14.73
N ILE A 30 22.03 -11.82 -14.16
CA ILE A 30 21.19 -12.96 -13.76
C ILE A 30 20.80 -13.81 -14.96
N LEU A 31 20.39 -13.15 -16.05
CA LEU A 31 19.89 -13.78 -17.28
C LEU A 31 21.00 -14.14 -18.28
N GLU A 32 22.27 -13.92 -17.92
CA GLU A 32 23.45 -14.18 -18.77
C GLU A 32 23.39 -13.48 -20.13
N LEU A 33 22.96 -12.23 -20.13
CA LEU A 33 22.87 -11.37 -21.31
C LEU A 33 24.03 -10.37 -21.34
N SER A 34 24.48 -10.03 -22.55
CA SER A 34 25.43 -8.93 -22.73
C SER A 34 24.77 -7.59 -22.40
N TYR A 35 25.13 -7.01 -21.25
CA TYR A 35 24.66 -5.70 -20.82
C TYR A 35 24.90 -4.62 -21.90
N LYS A 36 26.09 -4.59 -22.51
CA LYS A 36 26.44 -3.62 -23.56
C LYS A 36 25.48 -3.69 -24.76
N ASN A 37 25.13 -4.91 -25.17
CA ASN A 37 24.21 -5.11 -26.28
C ASN A 37 22.77 -4.73 -25.91
N GLN A 38 22.33 -5.05 -24.70
CA GLN A 38 20.97 -4.71 -24.24
C GLN A 38 20.79 -3.21 -23.99
N ASP A 39 21.78 -2.55 -23.37
CA ASP A 39 21.79 -1.09 -23.16
C ASP A 39 21.69 -0.35 -24.50
N ARG A 40 22.49 -0.75 -25.49
CA ARG A 40 22.42 -0.21 -26.85
C ARG A 40 21.03 -0.41 -27.49
N LYS A 41 20.51 -1.64 -27.47
CA LYS A 41 19.21 -1.96 -28.09
C LYS A 41 18.06 -1.18 -27.46
N ILE A 42 18.04 -1.06 -26.13
CA ILE A 42 17.02 -0.28 -25.43
C ILE A 42 17.08 1.21 -25.81
N ARG A 43 18.29 1.78 -25.94
CA ARG A 43 18.47 3.19 -26.34
C ARG A 43 18.06 3.45 -27.79
N GLU A 44 18.23 2.47 -28.67
CA GLU A 44 17.83 2.55 -30.07
C GLU A 44 16.33 2.25 -30.28
N ASP A 45 15.69 1.60 -29.32
CA ASP A 45 14.27 1.23 -29.41
C ASP A 45 13.38 2.47 -29.17
N PRO A 46 12.47 2.82 -30.09
CA PRO A 46 11.62 4.00 -29.97
C PRO A 46 10.71 4.01 -28.74
N TYR A 47 10.35 2.84 -28.20
CA TYR A 47 9.49 2.72 -27.03
C TYR A 47 10.33 2.70 -25.75
N PHE A 48 11.30 1.78 -25.64
CA PHE A 48 12.06 1.62 -24.40
C PHE A 48 12.97 2.81 -24.11
N SER A 49 13.49 3.51 -25.13
CA SER A 49 14.34 4.69 -24.93
C SER A 49 13.65 5.83 -24.17
N GLN A 50 12.31 5.92 -24.24
CA GLN A 50 11.52 6.94 -23.54
C GLN A 50 11.42 6.68 -22.04
N VAL A 51 11.50 5.41 -21.63
CA VAL A 51 11.33 4.99 -20.23
C VAL A 51 12.65 4.58 -19.56
N TYR A 52 13.71 4.41 -20.36
CA TYR A 52 15.03 4.01 -19.90
C TYR A 52 15.83 5.20 -19.39
N GLN A 53 16.10 5.22 -18.09
CA GLN A 53 16.68 6.39 -17.44
C GLN A 53 17.75 6.05 -16.41
N PRO A 54 18.75 6.93 -16.20
CA PRO A 54 19.70 6.76 -15.12
C PRO A 54 19.04 7.01 -13.76
N ALA A 55 19.33 6.15 -12.79
CA ALA A 55 18.90 6.32 -11.40
C ALA A 55 20.04 5.97 -10.44
N ARG A 56 19.99 6.54 -9.23
CA ARG A 56 20.90 6.18 -8.15
C ARG A 56 20.38 4.91 -7.45
N ILE A 57 21.21 3.88 -7.44
CA ILE A 57 20.90 2.56 -6.88
C ILE A 57 21.87 2.24 -5.77
N VAL A 58 21.35 1.89 -4.60
CA VAL A 58 22.14 1.31 -3.50
C VAL A 58 22.24 -0.19 -3.75
N ALA A 59 23.43 -0.68 -4.08
CA ALA A 59 23.64 -2.11 -4.30
C ALA A 59 23.75 -2.89 -2.98
N ALA A 60 23.88 -4.21 -3.08
CA ALA A 60 23.96 -5.12 -1.92
C ALA A 60 25.10 -4.84 -0.94
N ASP A 61 26.18 -4.21 -1.42
CA ASP A 61 27.32 -3.79 -0.58
C ASP A 61 27.10 -2.43 0.11
N GLY A 62 25.89 -1.87 0.03
CA GLY A 62 25.56 -0.56 0.60
C GLY A 62 26.10 0.63 -0.19
N LYS A 63 26.83 0.41 -1.30
CA LYS A 63 27.39 1.49 -2.10
C LYS A 63 26.41 1.97 -3.15
N GLU A 64 26.26 3.29 -3.22
CA GLU A 64 25.44 3.97 -4.22
C GLU A 64 26.16 4.03 -5.57
N ARG A 65 25.42 3.75 -6.64
CA ARG A 65 25.92 3.75 -8.02
C ARG A 65 24.87 4.34 -8.95
N GLN A 66 25.30 5.11 -9.94
CA GLN A 66 24.43 5.52 -11.04
C GLN A 66 24.31 4.36 -12.03
N MET A 67 23.09 3.90 -12.29
CA MET A 67 22.80 2.80 -13.22
C MET A 67 21.64 3.17 -14.12
N ASN A 68 21.67 2.69 -15.37
CA ASN A 68 20.52 2.82 -16.26
C ASN A 68 19.46 1.77 -15.92
N CYS A 69 18.23 2.23 -15.75
CA CYS A 69 17.13 1.45 -15.20
C CYS A 69 15.92 1.45 -16.13
N LEU A 70 15.17 0.35 -16.12
CA LEU A 70 13.83 0.25 -16.69
C LEU A 70 12.79 0.32 -15.56
N PRO A 71 11.59 0.85 -15.80
CA PRO A 71 10.45 0.65 -14.91
C PRO A 71 10.16 -0.85 -14.75
N LEU A 72 9.83 -1.28 -13.53
CA LEU A 72 9.51 -2.68 -13.23
C LEU A 72 8.39 -3.22 -14.13
N ILE A 73 7.43 -2.36 -14.48
CA ILE A 73 6.31 -2.70 -15.36
C ILE A 73 6.76 -3.08 -16.79
N GLU A 74 7.93 -2.59 -17.22
CA GLU A 74 8.47 -2.83 -18.57
C GLU A 74 9.50 -3.95 -18.63
N VAL A 75 9.94 -4.49 -17.49
CA VAL A 75 10.96 -5.56 -17.45
C VAL A 75 10.47 -6.81 -18.19
N GLU A 76 9.19 -7.16 -18.06
CA GLU A 76 8.58 -8.29 -18.75
C GLU A 76 8.58 -8.07 -20.28
N ASN A 77 8.11 -6.91 -20.73
CA ASN A 77 8.07 -6.51 -22.14
C ASN A 77 9.47 -6.53 -22.77
N TRP A 78 10.44 -5.92 -22.09
CA TRP A 78 11.84 -5.95 -22.51
C TRP A 78 12.34 -7.39 -22.63
N LEU A 79 12.09 -8.23 -21.63
CA LEU A 79 12.56 -9.61 -21.63
C LEU A 79 11.94 -10.41 -22.78
N HIS A 80 10.66 -10.21 -23.10
CA HIS A 80 10.03 -10.80 -24.28
C HIS A 80 10.67 -10.34 -25.59
N ALA A 81 11.00 -9.04 -25.72
CA ALA A 81 11.68 -8.48 -26.89
C ALA A 81 13.11 -8.99 -27.09
N THR A 82 13.75 -9.54 -26.05
CA THR A 82 15.09 -10.13 -26.21
C THR A 82 15.05 -11.41 -27.07
N SER A 83 15.83 -11.44 -28.16
CA SER A 83 15.93 -12.59 -29.08
C SER A 83 16.39 -13.88 -28.40
N ASN A 84 15.83 -15.00 -28.85
CA ASN A 84 16.18 -16.37 -28.46
C ASN A 84 17.04 -17.11 -29.52
N THR A 85 17.36 -16.49 -30.66
CA THR A 85 17.94 -17.16 -31.83
C THR A 85 19.30 -17.81 -31.56
N ASN A 86 20.12 -17.23 -30.68
CA ASN A 86 21.46 -17.71 -30.34
C ASN A 86 21.57 -18.12 -28.86
N ARG A 87 20.51 -18.69 -28.29
CA ARG A 87 20.48 -19.12 -26.88
C ARG A 87 20.43 -20.64 -26.77
N THR A 88 21.14 -21.17 -25.78
CA THR A 88 21.00 -22.59 -25.38
C THR A 88 19.60 -22.84 -24.79
N GLU A 89 19.18 -24.10 -24.72
CA GLU A 89 17.91 -24.46 -24.06
C GLU A 89 17.89 -24.04 -22.58
N GLU A 90 19.03 -24.15 -21.89
CA GLU A 90 19.18 -23.69 -20.50
C GLU A 90 18.94 -22.18 -20.38
N GLN A 91 19.51 -21.37 -21.29
CA GLN A 91 19.30 -19.92 -21.30
C GLN A 91 17.86 -19.52 -21.63
N LYS A 92 17.18 -20.31 -22.47
CA LYS A 92 15.75 -20.14 -22.75
C LYS A 92 14.93 -20.48 -21.51
N GLN A 93 15.23 -21.58 -20.83
CA GLN A 93 14.55 -21.99 -19.60
C GLN A 93 14.74 -20.95 -18.48
N LYS A 94 15.96 -20.46 -18.28
CA LYS A 94 16.26 -19.39 -17.31
C LYS A 94 15.42 -18.13 -17.54
N LYS A 95 15.20 -17.75 -18.80
CA LYS A 95 14.29 -16.65 -19.16
C LYS A 95 12.84 -16.95 -18.76
N VAL A 96 12.35 -18.16 -19.00
CA VAL A 96 10.99 -18.60 -18.61
C VAL A 96 10.82 -18.63 -17.10
N ASP A 97 11.81 -19.12 -16.36
CA ASP A 97 11.80 -19.17 -14.89
C ASP A 97 11.79 -17.75 -14.31
N PHE A 98 12.59 -16.85 -14.87
CA PHE A 98 12.60 -15.45 -14.46
C PHE A 98 11.26 -14.76 -14.71
N LEU A 99 10.64 -14.98 -15.88
CA LEU A 99 9.30 -14.45 -16.20
C LEU A 99 8.24 -14.99 -15.22
N SER A 100 8.28 -16.28 -14.91
CA SER A 100 7.35 -16.91 -13.97
C SER A 100 7.49 -16.35 -12.56
N TRP A 101 8.73 -16.12 -12.12
CA TRP A 101 9.02 -15.44 -10.86
C TRP A 101 8.51 -13.99 -10.87
N LEU A 102 8.83 -13.21 -11.91
CA LEU A 102 8.42 -11.81 -12.03
C LEU A 102 6.89 -11.68 -11.97
N ARG A 103 6.18 -12.57 -12.67
CA ARG A 103 4.71 -12.66 -12.62
C ARG A 103 4.20 -12.90 -11.20
N SER A 104 4.82 -13.84 -10.48
CA SER A 104 4.46 -14.17 -9.09
C SER A 104 4.68 -12.98 -8.15
N GLN A 105 5.78 -12.24 -8.31
CA GLN A 105 6.04 -11.02 -7.55
C GLN A 105 4.99 -9.94 -7.83
N ARG A 106 4.64 -9.73 -9.10
CA ARG A 106 3.58 -8.77 -9.50
C ARG A 106 2.23 -9.11 -8.89
N ILE A 107 1.84 -10.39 -8.93
CA ILE A 107 0.58 -10.86 -8.33
C ILE A 107 0.60 -10.64 -6.81
N SER A 108 1.72 -10.96 -6.14
CA SER A 108 1.85 -10.74 -4.69
C SER A 108 1.71 -9.27 -4.32
N MET A 109 2.38 -8.36 -5.04
CA MET A 109 2.25 -6.92 -4.82
C MET A 109 0.81 -6.44 -5.04
N PHE A 110 0.16 -6.88 -6.11
CA PHE A 110 -1.23 -6.51 -6.38
C PHE A 110 -2.21 -7.02 -5.31
N ARG A 111 -2.03 -8.26 -4.85
CA ARG A 111 -2.83 -8.81 -3.73
C ARG A 111 -2.64 -8.00 -2.45
N ALA A 112 -1.40 -7.69 -2.08
CA ALA A 112 -1.10 -6.91 -0.89
C ALA A 112 -1.77 -5.52 -0.93
N VAL A 113 -1.72 -4.84 -2.08
CA VAL A 113 -2.39 -3.54 -2.28
C VAL A 113 -3.91 -3.68 -2.14
N ASN A 114 -4.50 -4.69 -2.76
CA ASN A 114 -5.95 -4.91 -2.69
C ASN A 114 -6.41 -5.24 -1.28
N GLU A 115 -5.70 -6.13 -0.58
CA GLU A 115 -6.01 -6.50 0.81
C GLU A 115 -5.93 -5.28 1.73
N THR A 116 -4.87 -4.47 1.58
CA THR A 116 -4.72 -3.21 2.33
C THR A 116 -5.84 -2.23 2.02
N SER A 117 -6.20 -2.05 0.75
CA SER A 117 -7.31 -1.17 0.35
C SER A 117 -8.66 -1.63 0.92
N GLN A 118 -8.90 -2.95 0.93
CA GLN A 118 -10.10 -3.54 1.54
C GLN A 118 -10.12 -3.33 3.06
N GLN A 119 -8.97 -3.51 3.73
CA GLN A 119 -8.83 -3.25 5.15
C GLN A 119 -9.11 -1.78 5.48
N ASN A 120 -8.48 -0.84 4.75
CA ASN A 120 -8.69 0.60 4.93
C ASN A 120 -10.17 0.99 4.76
N THR A 121 -10.87 0.38 3.80
CA THR A 121 -12.30 0.62 3.58
C THR A 121 -13.16 0.12 4.75
N LYS A 122 -12.85 -1.08 5.27
CA LYS A 122 -13.52 -1.62 6.46
C LYS A 122 -13.26 -0.75 7.68
N GLU A 123 -12.01 -0.33 7.88
CA GLU A 123 -11.62 0.55 8.97
C GLU A 123 -12.36 1.90 8.92
N ALA A 124 -12.45 2.53 7.74
CA ALA A 124 -13.23 3.75 7.56
C ALA A 124 -14.72 3.56 7.91
N GLY A 125 -15.31 2.42 7.53
CA GLY A 125 -16.68 2.07 7.88
C GLY A 125 -16.90 1.91 9.39
N ILE A 126 -15.98 1.22 10.08
CA ILE A 126 -16.00 1.06 11.54
C ILE A 126 -15.83 2.42 12.22
N TYR A 127 -14.89 3.24 11.74
CA TYR A 127 -14.67 4.58 12.27
C TYR A 127 -15.93 5.46 12.17
N ALA A 128 -16.61 5.43 11.02
CA ALA A 128 -17.88 6.14 10.85
C ALA A 128 -18.97 5.65 11.83
N GLN A 129 -19.06 4.35 12.08
CA GLN A 129 -19.99 3.80 13.07
C GLN A 129 -19.64 4.23 14.50
N LEU A 130 -18.36 4.22 14.86
CA LEU A 130 -17.88 4.70 16.17
C LEU A 130 -18.27 6.16 16.40
N GLN A 131 -18.08 7.02 15.39
CA GLN A 131 -18.47 8.42 15.50
C GLN A 131 -19.97 8.58 15.69
N ARG A 132 -20.80 7.86 14.93
CA ARG A 132 -22.27 7.88 15.11
C ARG A 132 -22.67 7.44 16.52
N ASN A 133 -22.09 6.36 17.02
CA ASN A 133 -22.41 5.86 18.35
C ASN A 133 -21.94 6.83 19.46
N ARG A 134 -20.79 7.49 19.29
CA ARG A 134 -20.34 8.54 20.21
C ARG A 134 -21.32 9.71 20.27
N SER A 135 -21.81 10.17 19.12
CA SER A 135 -22.83 11.23 19.08
C SER A 135 -24.11 10.81 19.81
N ARG A 136 -24.61 9.60 19.54
CA ARG A 136 -25.78 9.02 20.24
C ARG A 136 -25.57 8.92 21.76
N ILE A 137 -24.41 8.47 22.21
CA ILE A 137 -24.08 8.41 23.64
C ILE A 137 -24.14 9.81 24.26
N ASN A 138 -23.61 10.83 23.59
CA ASN A 138 -23.65 12.20 24.08
C ASN A 138 -25.09 12.75 24.13
N GLU A 139 -25.91 12.46 23.14
CA GLU A 139 -27.34 12.82 23.12
C GLU A 139 -28.09 12.16 24.27
N LEU A 140 -27.95 10.84 24.41
CA LEU A 140 -28.59 10.09 25.49
C LEU A 140 -28.14 10.56 26.88
N ARG A 141 -26.86 10.93 27.05
CA ARG A 141 -26.37 11.52 28.31
C ARG A 141 -27.05 12.85 28.63
N ARG A 142 -27.22 13.71 27.61
CA ARG A 142 -27.92 15.00 27.77
C ARG A 142 -29.39 14.78 28.13
N GLU A 143 -30.06 13.86 27.45
CA GLU A 143 -31.44 13.51 27.71
C GLU A 143 -31.63 12.93 29.13
N ASN A 144 -30.78 12.00 29.54
CA ASN A 144 -30.81 11.42 30.88
C ASN A 144 -30.62 12.50 31.96
N THR A 145 -29.69 13.45 31.74
CA THR A 145 -29.50 14.59 32.65
C THR A 145 -30.76 15.47 32.75
N LYS A 146 -31.50 15.67 31.66
CA LYS A 146 -32.78 16.41 31.68
C LYS A 146 -33.84 15.65 32.47
N LEU A 147 -34.03 14.36 32.17
CA LEU A 147 -35.01 13.51 32.85
C LEU A 147 -34.73 13.41 34.36
N GLN A 148 -33.46 13.37 34.76
CA GLN A 148 -33.06 13.42 36.17
C GLN A 148 -33.52 14.71 36.87
N LYS A 149 -33.33 15.86 36.22
CA LYS A 149 -33.76 17.16 36.75
C LYS A 149 -35.28 17.28 36.82
N GLU A 150 -35.98 16.82 35.79
CA GLU A 150 -37.46 16.81 35.76
C GLU A 150 -38.02 15.94 36.89
N LEU A 151 -37.44 14.76 37.11
CA LEU A 151 -37.83 13.88 38.21
C LEU A 151 -37.57 14.51 39.58
N GLU A 152 -36.43 15.17 39.76
CA GLU A 152 -36.09 15.88 40.99
C GLU A 152 -37.06 17.05 41.25
N HIS A 153 -37.40 17.82 40.21
CA HIS A 153 -38.37 18.90 40.30
C HIS A 153 -39.75 18.39 40.74
N MET A 154 -40.28 17.35 40.09
CA MET A 154 -41.56 16.74 40.48
C MET A 154 -41.56 16.19 41.91
N ARG A 155 -40.41 15.67 42.38
CA ARG A 155 -40.26 15.24 43.77
C ARG A 155 -40.34 16.43 44.73
N LEU A 156 -39.63 17.51 44.44
CA LEU A 156 -39.66 18.74 45.26
C LEU A 156 -41.06 19.36 45.29
N GLU A 157 -41.76 19.44 44.16
CA GLU A 157 -43.16 19.92 44.12
C GLU A 157 -44.07 19.08 45.03
N ARG A 158 -43.96 17.75 44.98
CA ARG A 158 -44.73 16.85 45.85
C ARG A 158 -44.48 17.12 47.33
N TYR A 159 -43.23 17.32 47.75
CA TYR A 159 -42.89 17.59 49.16
C TYR A 159 -43.26 19.02 49.59
N GLY A 160 -43.07 20.03 48.74
CA GLY A 160 -43.46 21.42 49.03
C GLY A 160 -44.98 21.64 49.08
N LEU A 161 -45.75 20.89 48.29
CA LEU A 161 -47.21 20.85 48.41
C LEU A 161 -47.66 20.23 49.74
N HIS A 162 -46.92 19.25 50.27
CA HIS A 162 -47.23 18.61 51.56
C HIS A 162 -46.97 19.52 52.77
N GLU A 163 -45.95 20.39 52.74
CA GLU A 163 -45.76 21.39 53.80
C GLU A 163 -46.81 22.50 53.75
N SER A 164 -47.23 22.91 52.55
CA SER A 164 -48.27 23.93 52.36
C SER A 164 -49.67 23.45 52.78
N THR A 165 -49.99 22.16 52.61
CA THR A 165 -51.26 21.58 53.06
C THR A 165 -51.32 21.36 54.58
N LYS A 166 -50.19 21.18 55.26
CA LYS A 166 -50.15 21.11 56.73
C LYS A 166 -50.38 22.46 57.41
N LEU A 167 -50.02 23.58 56.78
CA LEU A 167 -50.23 24.93 57.34
C LEU A 167 -51.68 25.43 57.17
N LEU A 168 -52.43 24.90 56.19
CA LEU A 168 -53.83 25.28 55.95
C LEU A 168 -54.86 24.40 56.69
N SER A 169 -54.41 23.38 57.45
CA SER A 169 -55.30 22.51 58.23
C SER A 169 -55.25 22.75 59.75
N VAL A 170 -54.67 23.86 60.20
CA VAL A 170 -54.56 24.23 61.64
C VAL A 170 -55.20 25.60 61.92
N GLY A 171 -56.13 26.03 61.07
CA GLY A 171 -56.97 27.23 61.28
C GLY A 171 -58.38 26.86 61.68
#